data_AF-J0RDA4-F1
#
_entry.id   AF-J0RDA4-F1
#
_cell.length_a   1.000
_cell.length_b   1.000
_cell.length_c   1.000
_cell.angle_alpha   90.00
_cell.angle_beta   90.00
_cell.angle_gamma   90.00
#
_symmetry.space_group_name_H-M   'P 1'
#
loop_
_entity.id
_entity.type
_entity.pdbx_description
1 polymer ?
#
loop_
_entity_poly.entity_id
_entity_poly.type
_entity_poly.pdbx_seq_one_letter_code
_entity_poly.pdbx_strand_id
1 'polypeptide(L)'
;MNKVLITTLLLSTGIIAAGCEKTYSVAEFKKNPKLMEEWGAKCGFSGTSKNCENLRLAALELQKEYEAKAEERIKRHNENMRKAAEEFKAEMEADLQKRRAEREARERAEREAEERAKREAERKQDK
;
A
#
# COMPACT_ATOMS: atom_id res chain seq x y z
N MET A 1 -52.66 36.73 27.38
CA MET A 1 -51.33 37.02 26.77
C MET A 1 -50.17 36.20 27.34
N ASN A 2 -50.38 35.11 28.09
CA ASN A 2 -49.26 34.30 28.66
C ASN A 2 -48.88 33.06 27.84
N LYS A 3 -49.78 32.59 26.94
CA LYS A 3 -49.56 31.36 26.17
C LYS A 3 -48.48 31.50 25.09
N VAL A 4 -48.38 32.70 24.49
CA VAL A 4 -47.39 32.99 23.45
C VAL A 4 -45.97 33.00 24.04
N LEU A 5 -45.78 33.60 25.21
CA LEU A 5 -44.45 33.67 25.86
C LEU A 5 -43.90 32.29 26.24
N ILE A 6 -44.77 31.39 26.73
CA ILE A 6 -44.38 30.02 27.09
C ILE A 6 -43.94 29.22 25.85
N THR A 7 -44.66 29.36 24.73
CA THR A 7 -44.26 28.71 23.47
C THR A 7 -42.94 29.25 22.93
N THR A 8 -42.69 30.57 23.01
CA THR A 8 -41.43 31.16 22.55
C THR A 8 -40.24 30.71 23.40
N LEU A 9 -40.42 30.54 24.71
CA LEU A 9 -39.38 30.07 25.64
C LEU A 9 -38.99 28.60 25.42
N LEU A 10 -39.99 27.75 25.14
CA LEU A 10 -39.78 26.34 24.81
C LEU A 10 -39.06 26.16 23.46
N LEU A 11 -39.42 26.97 22.46
CA LEU A 11 -38.75 26.99 21.15
C LEU A 11 -37.28 27.43 21.25
N SER A 12 -36.96 28.45 22.05
CA SER A 12 -35.56 28.89 22.23
C SER A 12 -34.71 27.85 22.98
N THR A 13 -35.28 27.13 23.94
CA THR A 13 -34.57 26.03 24.62
C THR A 13 -34.30 24.84 23.70
N GLY A 14 -35.24 24.54 22.78
CA GLY A 14 -35.08 23.49 21.77
C GLY A 14 -34.11 23.84 20.64
N ILE A 15 -34.02 25.13 20.26
CA ILE A 15 -33.07 25.60 19.23
C ILE A 15 -31.62 25.53 19.72
N ILE A 16 -31.37 25.73 21.02
CA ILE A 16 -30.02 25.61 21.59
C ILE A 16 -29.51 24.16 21.50
N ALA A 17 -30.39 23.17 21.62
CA ALA A 17 -30.02 21.76 21.49
C ALA A 17 -29.69 21.35 20.04
N ALA A 18 -30.32 21.99 19.04
CA ALA A 18 -30.07 21.73 17.62
C ALA A 18 -28.74 22.32 17.10
N GLY A 19 -28.10 23.21 17.88
CA GLY A 19 -26.78 23.80 17.58
C GLY A 19 -25.61 23.18 18.35
N CYS A 20 -25.86 22.22 19.26
CA CYS A 20 -24.79 21.51 19.96
C CYS A 20 -24.23 20.40 19.07
N GLU A 21 -23.29 20.77 18.18
CA GLU A 21 -22.44 19.78 17.54
C GLU A 21 -21.77 18.91 18.62
N LYS A 22 -21.91 17.58 18.51
CA LYS A 22 -21.29 16.65 19.44
C LYS A 22 -19.80 16.93 19.51
N THR A 23 -19.27 17.13 20.72
CA THR A 23 -17.82 17.16 20.94
C THR A 23 -17.27 15.74 20.93
N TYR A 24 -16.49 15.39 19.91
CA TYR A 24 -15.79 14.13 19.79
C TYR A 24 -14.47 14.17 20.54
N SER A 25 -14.16 13.10 21.25
CA SER A 25 -12.88 12.91 21.94
C SER A 25 -11.75 12.57 20.97
N VAL A 26 -10.51 12.78 21.41
CA VAL A 26 -9.28 12.36 20.68
C VAL A 26 -9.33 10.86 20.36
N ALA A 27 -9.77 10.03 21.31
CA ALA A 27 -9.86 8.59 21.13
C ALA A 27 -10.91 8.18 20.07
N GLU A 28 -12.04 8.90 19.99
CA GLU A 28 -13.04 8.67 18.95
C GLU A 28 -12.49 9.01 17.56
N PHE A 29 -11.75 10.12 17.43
CA PHE A 29 -11.08 10.47 16.18
C PHE A 29 -10.06 9.40 15.77
N LYS A 30 -9.15 8.98 16.67
CA LYS A 30 -8.11 7.99 16.36
C LYS A 30 -8.67 6.64 15.86
N LYS A 31 -9.84 6.23 16.37
CA LYS A 31 -10.47 4.95 16.00
C LYS A 31 -11.31 5.03 14.72
N ASN A 32 -11.70 6.22 14.28
CA ASN A 32 -12.62 6.39 13.16
C ASN A 32 -12.02 7.27 12.05
N PRO A 33 -11.39 6.66 11.03
CA PRO A 33 -10.81 7.40 9.91
C PRO A 33 -11.80 8.28 9.15
N LYS A 34 -13.04 7.81 8.98
CA LYS A 34 -14.09 8.59 8.28
C LYS A 34 -14.47 9.85 9.04
N LEU A 35 -14.52 9.76 10.37
CA LEU A 35 -14.78 10.91 11.23
C LEU A 35 -13.63 11.93 11.14
N MET A 36 -12.38 11.46 11.10
CA MET A 36 -11.23 12.35 10.90
C MET A 36 -11.25 13.05 9.54
N GLU A 37 -11.63 12.33 8.47
CA GLU A 37 -11.74 12.91 7.13
C GLU A 37 -12.84 13.96 7.04
N GLU A 38 -14.04 13.65 7.55
CA GLU A 38 -15.18 14.57 7.55
C GLU A 38 -14.88 15.84 8.34
N TRP A 39 -14.33 15.69 9.56
CA TRP A 39 -13.94 16.84 10.36
C TRP A 39 -12.71 17.54 9.82
N GLY A 40 -11.81 16.84 9.13
CA GLY A 40 -10.69 17.44 8.41
C GLY A 40 -11.17 18.42 7.34
N ALA A 41 -12.18 18.00 6.56
CA ALA A 41 -12.82 18.87 5.56
C ALA A 41 -13.56 20.05 6.21
N LYS A 42 -14.29 19.82 7.32
CA LYS A 42 -15.01 20.88 8.04
C LYS A 42 -14.09 21.90 8.71
N CYS A 43 -13.01 21.43 9.32
CA CYS A 43 -12.06 22.26 10.04
C CYS A 43 -11.14 23.04 9.10
N GLY A 44 -10.80 22.46 7.94
CA GLY A 44 -9.80 23.03 7.04
C GLY A 44 -8.51 23.39 7.78
N PHE A 45 -7.86 24.48 7.37
CA PHE A 45 -6.65 24.96 8.04
C PHE A 45 -6.95 25.76 9.31
N SER A 46 -8.00 26.59 9.30
CA SER A 46 -8.26 27.63 10.31
C SER A 46 -9.41 27.34 11.28
N GLY A 47 -10.04 26.17 11.22
CA GLY A 47 -11.15 25.82 12.11
C GLY A 47 -10.71 25.78 13.58
N THR A 48 -11.43 26.48 14.45
CA THR A 48 -11.08 26.66 15.88
C THR A 48 -12.06 25.98 16.84
N SER A 49 -13.02 25.20 16.33
CA SER A 49 -13.96 24.48 17.20
C SER A 49 -13.22 23.45 18.07
N LYS A 50 -13.82 23.05 19.19
CA LYS A 50 -13.21 22.05 20.07
C LYS A 50 -12.94 20.72 19.35
N ASN A 51 -13.78 20.36 18.40
CA ASN A 51 -13.58 19.20 17.54
C ASN A 51 -12.36 19.35 16.62
N CYS A 52 -12.10 20.55 16.10
CA CYS A 52 -10.91 20.81 15.30
C CYS A 52 -9.61 20.74 16.14
N GLU A 53 -9.64 21.17 17.40
CA GLU A 53 -8.52 20.95 18.32
C GLU A 53 -8.29 19.46 18.59
N ASN A 54 -9.35 18.73 18.95
CA ASN A 54 -9.28 17.31 19.26
C ASN A 54 -8.85 16.49 18.03
N LEU A 55 -9.30 16.86 16.83
CA LEU A 55 -8.85 16.26 15.57
C LEU A 55 -7.34 16.46 15.36
N ARG A 56 -6.83 17.68 15.52
CA ARG A 56 -5.40 17.97 15.34
C ARG A 56 -4.54 17.21 16.36
N LEU A 57 -5.00 17.12 17.61
CA LEU A 57 -4.33 16.32 18.64
C LEU A 57 -4.33 14.83 18.28
N ALA A 58 -5.47 14.29 17.83
CA ALA A 58 -5.57 12.91 17.36
C ALA A 58 -4.62 12.61 16.19
N ALA A 59 -4.54 13.51 15.21
CA ALA A 59 -3.65 13.40 14.07
C ALA A 59 -2.17 13.42 14.51
N LEU A 60 -1.80 14.31 15.42
CA LEU A 60 -0.44 14.39 15.95
C LEU A 60 -0.04 13.14 16.75
N GLU A 61 -0.94 12.59 17.57
CA GLU A 61 -0.69 11.34 18.28
C GLU A 61 -0.51 10.16 17.32
N LEU A 62 -1.37 10.05 16.30
CA LEU A 62 -1.23 9.02 15.27
C LEU A 62 0.08 9.15 14.49
N GLN A 63 0.50 10.38 14.18
CA GLN A 63 1.78 10.64 13.53
C GLN A 63 2.94 10.17 14.41
N LYS A 64 2.94 10.48 15.71
CA LYS A 64 3.97 10.00 16.65
C LYS A 64 3.99 8.47 16.75
N GLU A 65 2.83 7.82 16.81
CA GLU A 65 2.74 6.36 16.80
C GLU A 65 3.28 5.76 15.49
N TYR A 66 3.02 6.42 14.36
CA TYR A 66 3.55 6.03 13.07
C TYR A 66 5.08 6.19 13.03
N GLU A 67 5.61 7.33 13.48
CA GLU A 67 7.05 7.61 13.55
C GLU A 67 7.77 6.64 14.49
N ALA A 68 7.20 6.35 15.67
CA ALA A 68 7.75 5.37 16.61
C ALA A 68 7.89 3.96 16.00
N LYS A 69 7.05 3.62 15.01
CA LYS A 69 7.11 2.34 14.28
C LYS A 69 7.88 2.42 12.95
N ALA A 70 8.53 3.54 12.64
CA ALA A 70 9.21 3.75 11.36
C ALA A 70 10.36 2.77 11.15
N GLU A 71 11.21 2.58 12.16
CA GLU A 71 12.36 1.66 12.07
C GLU A 71 11.92 0.22 11.82
N GLU A 72 10.88 -0.25 12.51
CA GLU A 72 10.32 -1.60 12.30
C GLU A 72 9.80 -1.76 10.86
N ARG A 73 9.12 -0.75 10.33
CA ARG A 73 8.64 -0.77 8.93
C ARG A 73 9.79 -0.77 7.93
N ILE A 74 10.82 0.04 8.16
CA ILE A 74 12.02 0.08 7.32
C ILE A 74 12.71 -1.27 7.33
N LYS A 75 12.91 -1.87 8.51
CA LYS A 75 13.50 -3.20 8.65
C LYS A 75 12.70 -4.25 7.88
N ARG A 76 11.38 -4.29 8.08
CA ARG A 76 10.47 -5.22 7.38
C ARG A 76 10.53 -5.02 5.87
N HIS A 77 10.53 -3.77 5.40
CA HIS A 77 10.64 -3.45 3.98
C HIS A 77 11.96 -3.94 3.40
N ASN A 78 13.08 -3.67 4.07
CA ASN A 78 14.41 -4.10 3.64
C ASN A 78 14.53 -5.64 3.61
N GLU A 79 13.99 -6.34 4.61
CA GLU A 79 13.96 -7.80 4.62
C GLU A 79 13.14 -8.37 3.44
N ASN A 80 11.98 -7.78 3.15
CA ASN A 80 11.16 -8.19 2.00
C ASN A 80 11.88 -7.93 0.67
N MET A 81 12.51 -6.76 0.52
CA MET A 81 13.28 -6.42 -0.68
C MET A 81 14.48 -7.35 -0.87
N ARG A 82 15.17 -7.73 0.21
CA ARG A 82 16.27 -8.69 0.14
C ARG A 82 15.80 -10.06 -0.34
N LYS A 83 14.68 -10.57 0.20
CA LYS A 83 14.10 -11.84 -0.25
C LYS A 83 13.70 -11.79 -1.72
N ALA A 84 13.02 -10.73 -2.15
CA ALA A 84 12.64 -10.54 -3.55
C ALA A 84 13.86 -10.48 -4.47
N ALA A 85 14.96 -9.83 -4.04
CA ALA A 85 16.20 -9.79 -4.80
C ALA A 85 16.88 -11.17 -4.89
N GLU A 86 16.86 -11.96 -3.82
CA GLU A 86 17.38 -13.34 -3.80
C GLU A 86 16.57 -14.25 -4.73
N GLU A 87 15.24 -14.20 -4.67
CA GLU A 87 14.33 -14.95 -5.55
C GLU A 87 14.55 -14.57 -7.02
N PHE A 88 14.58 -13.28 -7.33
CA PHE A 88 14.82 -12.78 -8.68
C PHE A 88 16.19 -13.24 -9.20
N LYS A 89 17.23 -13.18 -8.37
CA LYS A 89 18.57 -13.65 -8.74
C LYS A 89 18.57 -15.15 -9.03
N ALA A 90 17.91 -15.96 -8.20
CA ALA A 90 17.83 -17.41 -8.41
C ALA A 90 17.07 -17.75 -9.70
N GLU A 91 15.98 -17.05 -10.00
CA GLU A 91 15.22 -17.22 -11.25
C GLU A 91 16.07 -16.88 -12.47
N MET A 92 16.77 -15.74 -12.43
CA MET A 92 17.68 -15.31 -13.49
C MET A 92 18.83 -16.32 -13.71
N GLU A 93 19.42 -16.85 -12.65
CA GLU A 93 20.47 -17.86 -12.74
C GLU A 93 19.95 -19.17 -13.36
N ALA A 94 18.78 -19.64 -12.93
CA ALA A 94 18.15 -20.84 -13.46
C ALA A 94 17.83 -20.70 -14.96
N ASP A 95 17.28 -19.56 -15.36
CA ASP A 95 16.96 -19.27 -16.76
C ASP A 95 18.23 -19.14 -17.62
N LEU A 96 19.29 -18.49 -17.11
CA LEU A 96 20.58 -18.44 -17.79
C LEU A 96 21.18 -19.83 -17.97
N GLN A 97 21.10 -20.70 -16.96
CA GLN A 97 21.56 -22.09 -17.06
C GLN A 97 20.76 -22.87 -18.11
N LYS A 98 19.43 -22.74 -18.11
CA LYS A 98 18.57 -23.36 -19.12
C LYS A 98 18.95 -22.92 -20.53
N ARG A 99 19.11 -21.61 -20.76
CA ARG A 99 19.51 -21.07 -22.07
C ARG A 99 20.90 -21.51 -22.51
N ARG A 100 21.84 -21.69 -21.57
CA ARG A 100 23.16 -22.28 -21.87
C ARG A 100 23.05 -23.74 -22.27
N ALA A 101 22.31 -24.54 -21.50
CA ALA A 101 22.11 -25.96 -21.80
C ALA A 101 21.41 -26.16 -23.16
N GLU A 102 20.40 -25.34 -23.49
CA GLU A 102 19.73 -25.37 -24.79
C GLU A 102 20.67 -25.02 -25.94
N ARG A 103 21.55 -24.02 -25.78
CA ARG A 103 22.57 -23.68 -26.79
C ARG A 103 23.57 -24.82 -26.98
N GLU A 104 24.09 -25.39 -25.91
CA GLU A 104 25.03 -26.51 -25.97
C GLU A 104 24.39 -27.77 -26.60
N ALA A 105 23.10 -28.01 -26.36
CA ALA A 105 22.37 -29.11 -26.97
C ALA A 105 22.17 -28.87 -28.48
N ARG A 106 21.83 -27.64 -28.90
CA ARG A 106 21.73 -27.26 -30.31
C ARG A 106 23.05 -27.43 -31.04
N GLU A 107 24.14 -26.92 -30.48
CA GLU A 107 25.47 -27.06 -31.08
C GLU A 107 25.92 -28.53 -31.19
N ARG A 108 25.60 -29.36 -30.19
CA ARG A 108 25.87 -30.82 -30.25
C ARG A 108 25.06 -31.48 -31.36
N ALA A 109 23.77 -31.19 -31.45
CA ALA A 109 22.91 -31.72 -32.51
C ALA A 109 23.38 -31.30 -33.90
N GLU A 110 23.82 -30.05 -34.06
CA GLU A 110 24.39 -29.54 -35.32
C GLU A 110 25.68 -30.26 -35.70
N ARG A 111 26.64 -30.42 -34.77
CA ARG A 111 27.87 -31.18 -35.01
C ARG A 111 27.60 -32.65 -35.39
N GLU A 112 26.65 -33.30 -34.71
CA GLU A 112 26.25 -34.68 -35.05
C GLU A 112 25.54 -34.78 -36.40
N ALA A 113 24.78 -33.75 -36.80
CA ALA A 113 24.13 -33.70 -38.10
C ALA A 113 25.16 -33.49 -39.22
N GLU A 114 26.14 -32.60 -39.02
CA GLU A 114 27.25 -32.41 -39.95
C GLU A 114 28.09 -33.68 -40.11
N GLU A 115 28.44 -34.37 -39.02
CA GLU A 115 29.16 -35.65 -39.09
C GLU A 115 28.36 -36.70 -39.85
N ARG A 116 27.05 -36.81 -39.59
CA ARG A 116 26.18 -37.75 -40.32
C ARG A 116 26.14 -37.42 -41.81
N ALA A 117 25.98 -36.15 -42.17
CA ALA A 117 25.97 -35.72 -43.56
C ALA A 117 27.31 -36.01 -44.27
N LYS A 118 28.46 -35.79 -43.59
CA LYS A 118 29.78 -36.14 -44.12
C LYS A 118 29.92 -37.64 -44.38
N ARG A 119 29.57 -38.49 -43.40
CA ARG A 119 29.61 -39.96 -43.54
C ARG A 119 28.69 -40.46 -44.66
N GLU A 120 27.53 -39.84 -44.86
CA GLU A 120 26.63 -40.19 -45.96
C GLU A 120 27.18 -39.75 -47.33
N ALA A 121 27.84 -38.59 -47.40
CA ALA A 121 28.46 -38.11 -48.63
C ALA A 121 29.63 -39.02 -49.06
N GLU A 122 30.50 -39.43 -48.12
CA GLU A 122 31.59 -40.38 -48.36
C GLU A 122 31.05 -41.71 -48.91
N ARG A 123 30.03 -42.31 -48.27
CA ARG A 123 29.40 -43.55 -48.74
C ARG A 123 28.77 -43.46 -50.13
N LYS A 124 28.38 -42.25 -50.56
CA LYS A 124 27.82 -42.02 -51.91
C LYS A 124 28.91 -41.81 -52.97
N GLN A 125 30.12 -41.42 -52.57
CA GLN A 125 31.26 -41.27 -53.48
C GLN A 125 31.98 -42.61 -53.74
N ASP A 126 31.91 -43.56 -52.80
CA ASP A 126 32.50 -44.90 -52.92
C ASP A 126 31.60 -45.94 -53.66
N LYS A 127 30.49 -45.49 -54.27
CA LYS A 127 29.53 -46.31 -55.04
C LYS A 127 29.50 -45.89 -56.50
#